data_AF-A0A2S4LIL4-F1
#
_entry.id   AF-A0A2S4LIL4-F1
#
_cell.length_a   1.000
_cell.length_b   1.000
_cell.length_c   1.000
_cell.angle_alpha   90.00
_cell.angle_beta   90.00
_cell.angle_gamma   90.00
#
_symmetry.space_group_name_H-M   'P 1'
#
loop_
_entity.id
_entity.type
_entity.pdbx_description
1 polymer ?
#
loop_
_entity_poly.entity_id
_entity_poly.type
_entity_poly.pdbx_seq_one_letter_code
_entity_poly.pdbx_strand_id
1 'polypeptide(L)'
;MTEAEEAFKAKVFEIADGIRNEVRVTNATVRKHLKDQDIKCSYTRLVPLVAEWKAHREYLKRIEGEATLPDTVQTALIHLGRMILAEGAAKEQARAKALKDAEGRAVEKAQEGRDEVLLAADRMEEEIASLRLEVTRLHDALARAQSGRGDPQAEHGPIAPTPRKAAPLDPITTVAAELNEKDARTQDPDALLADIANRIKGLLADHGPCDASQLHFHLQQEFGKRAAAMQMPLEAGWLRHWLRGFTGPAGGLIEDKGAFDLASRTADAGAAFQARVMADVHGLLEEHGFPMALPAITKRLAPRLGQELRLTGGQLGDWMKARPDLFRKTAKGWFASLPSQA
;
A
#
# COMPACT_ATOMS: atom_id res chain seq x y z
N MET A 1 -26.09 -57.79 10.58
CA MET A 1 -26.04 -57.18 11.93
C MET A 1 -27.46 -57.09 12.42
N THR A 2 -27.68 -57.38 13.70
CA THR A 2 -28.98 -57.14 14.33
C THR A 2 -29.16 -55.63 14.59
N GLU A 3 -30.40 -55.15 14.66
CA GLU A 3 -30.72 -53.73 14.92
C GLU A 3 -30.04 -53.22 16.22
N ALA A 4 -29.92 -54.10 17.22
CA ALA A 4 -29.20 -53.84 18.47
C ALA A 4 -27.67 -53.71 18.29
N GLU A 5 -27.08 -54.34 17.28
CA GLU A 5 -25.65 -54.19 16.97
C GLU A 5 -25.35 -52.89 16.25
N GLU A 6 -26.25 -52.44 15.37
CA GLU A 6 -26.14 -51.14 14.70
C GLU A 6 -26.32 -49.99 15.69
N ALA A 7 -27.31 -50.08 16.59
CA ALA A 7 -27.50 -49.11 17.66
C ALA A 7 -26.26 -49.01 18.57
N PHE A 8 -25.64 -50.16 18.89
CA PHE A 8 -24.41 -50.18 19.68
C PHE A 8 -23.22 -49.56 18.94
N LYS A 9 -23.06 -49.86 17.65
CA LYS A 9 -22.03 -49.25 16.80
C LYS A 9 -22.19 -47.74 16.71
N ALA A 10 -23.41 -47.26 16.48
CA ALA A 10 -23.72 -45.83 16.45
C ALA A 10 -23.34 -45.15 17.77
N LYS A 11 -23.63 -45.79 18.91
CA LYS A 11 -23.26 -45.27 20.23
C LYS A 11 -21.74 -45.19 20.45
N VAL A 12 -21.01 -46.22 20.03
CA VAL A 12 -19.53 -46.22 20.07
C VAL A 12 -18.97 -45.06 19.24
N PHE A 13 -19.55 -44.82 18.06
CA PHE A 13 -19.11 -43.76 17.15
C PHE A 13 -19.45 -42.37 17.70
N GLU A 14 -20.63 -42.19 18.29
CA GLU A 14 -21.06 -40.96 18.95
C GLU A 14 -20.12 -40.59 20.10
N ILE A 15 -19.79 -41.55 20.97
CA ILE A 15 -18.86 -41.35 22.09
C ILE A 15 -17.47 -41.01 21.56
N ALA A 16 -16.98 -41.75 20.57
CA ALA A 16 -15.67 -41.49 19.96
C ALA A 16 -15.62 -40.10 19.31
N ASP A 17 -16.68 -39.67 18.63
CA ASP A 17 -16.79 -38.34 18.02
C ASP A 17 -16.88 -37.22 19.07
N GLY A 18 -17.54 -37.45 20.21
CA GLY A 18 -17.60 -36.49 21.32
C GLY A 18 -16.24 -36.26 21.97
N ILE A 19 -15.49 -37.33 22.23
CA ILE A 19 -14.22 -37.23 22.98
C ILE A 19 -13.02 -36.88 22.11
N ARG A 20 -13.11 -37.01 20.76
CA ARG A 20 -11.95 -36.87 19.85
C ARG A 20 -11.23 -35.53 19.95
N ASN A 21 -11.93 -34.48 20.37
CA ASN A 21 -11.36 -33.12 20.49
C ASN A 21 -10.76 -32.86 21.88
N GLU A 22 -11.14 -33.64 22.88
CA GLU A 22 -10.79 -33.44 24.29
C GLU A 22 -9.63 -34.35 24.71
N VAL A 23 -9.77 -35.65 24.44
CA VAL A 23 -8.88 -36.73 24.90
C VAL A 23 -8.64 -37.77 23.82
N ARG A 24 -7.55 -38.55 23.96
CA ARG A 24 -7.19 -39.62 23.02
C ARG A 24 -8.29 -40.67 22.93
N VAL A 25 -8.71 -41.01 21.71
CA VAL A 25 -9.69 -42.08 21.46
C VAL A 25 -8.96 -43.43 21.53
N THR A 26 -9.12 -44.11 22.66
CA THR A 26 -8.58 -45.45 22.94
C THR A 26 -9.73 -46.38 23.32
N ASN A 27 -9.51 -47.69 23.23
CA ASN A 27 -10.50 -48.67 23.67
C ASN A 27 -10.84 -48.48 25.16
N ALA A 28 -9.87 -48.06 25.98
CA ALA A 28 -10.08 -47.81 27.40
C ALA A 28 -10.94 -46.56 27.65
N THR A 29 -10.68 -45.46 26.93
CA THR A 29 -11.46 -44.20 27.09
C THR A 29 -12.88 -44.37 26.59
N VAL A 30 -13.10 -45.00 25.43
CA VAL A 30 -14.45 -45.29 24.92
C VAL A 30 -15.19 -46.25 25.86
N ARG A 31 -14.52 -47.28 26.39
CA ARG A 31 -15.13 -48.21 27.36
C ARG A 31 -15.50 -47.52 28.67
N LYS A 32 -14.70 -46.56 29.15
CA LYS A 32 -15.00 -45.78 30.35
C LYS A 32 -16.30 -44.99 30.15
N HIS A 33 -16.43 -44.26 29.04
CA HIS A 33 -17.66 -43.51 28.73
C HIS A 33 -18.89 -44.41 28.52
N LEU A 34 -18.72 -45.60 27.92
CA LEU A 34 -19.80 -46.59 27.85
C LEU A 34 -20.22 -47.08 29.24
N LYS A 35 -19.26 -47.30 30.14
CA LYS A 35 -19.52 -47.71 31.52
C LYS A 35 -20.22 -46.61 32.32
N ASP A 36 -19.84 -45.35 32.11
CA ASP A 36 -20.48 -44.20 32.76
C ASP A 36 -21.96 -44.04 32.32
N GLN A 37 -22.33 -44.61 31.16
CA GLN A 37 -23.71 -44.70 30.66
C GLN A 37 -24.39 -46.04 30.96
N ASP A 38 -23.81 -46.86 31.86
CA ASP A 38 -24.26 -48.21 32.26
C ASP A 38 -24.39 -49.22 31.08
N ILE A 39 -23.66 -48.99 29.98
CA ILE A 39 -23.64 -49.88 28.82
C ILE A 39 -22.54 -50.92 28.99
N LYS A 40 -22.93 -52.18 29.19
CA LYS A 40 -21.98 -53.30 29.26
C LYS A 40 -21.34 -53.57 27.90
N CYS A 41 -20.01 -53.58 27.88
CA CYS A 41 -19.23 -53.72 26.67
C CYS A 41 -18.02 -54.65 26.88
N SER A 42 -17.88 -55.67 26.02
CA SER A 42 -16.71 -56.54 25.94
C SER A 42 -15.66 -55.94 25.01
N TYR A 43 -14.38 -56.07 25.36
CA TYR A 43 -13.26 -55.61 24.52
C TYR A 43 -13.27 -56.25 23.13
N THR A 44 -13.63 -57.54 23.03
CA THR A 44 -13.70 -58.26 21.75
C THR A 44 -14.71 -57.63 20.78
N ARG A 45 -15.76 -57.00 21.31
CA ARG A 45 -16.78 -56.29 20.53
C ARG A 45 -16.38 -54.83 20.24
N LEU A 46 -15.68 -54.19 21.17
CA LEU A 46 -15.31 -52.78 21.08
C LEU A 46 -14.15 -52.51 20.12
N VAL A 47 -13.09 -53.32 20.21
CA VAL A 47 -11.84 -53.15 19.46
C VAL A 47 -12.08 -53.01 17.95
N PRO A 48 -12.85 -53.89 17.28
CA PRO A 48 -13.08 -53.75 15.84
C PRO A 48 -13.88 -52.49 15.50
N LEU A 49 -14.84 -52.08 16.33
CA LEU A 49 -15.66 -50.89 16.10
C LEU A 49 -14.87 -49.58 16.25
N VAL A 50 -13.97 -49.50 17.25
CA VAL A 50 -13.10 -48.34 17.42
C VAL A 50 -12.07 -48.26 16.29
N ALA A 51 -11.54 -49.41 15.83
CA ALA A 51 -10.65 -49.45 14.68
C ALA A 51 -11.37 -49.01 13.39
N GLU A 52 -12.60 -49.47 13.19
CA GLU A 52 -13.44 -49.07 12.06
C GLU A 52 -13.74 -47.57 12.07
N TRP A 53 -14.10 -47.01 13.24
CA TRP A 53 -14.32 -45.58 13.41
C TRP A 53 -13.06 -44.76 13.05
N LYS A 54 -11.89 -45.17 13.56
CA LYS A 54 -10.61 -44.51 13.26
C LYS A 54 -10.31 -44.48 11.76
N ALA A 55 -10.60 -45.58 11.06
CA ALA A 55 -10.42 -45.68 9.61
C ALA A 55 -11.40 -44.77 8.85
N HIS A 56 -12.67 -44.70 9.26
CA HIS A 56 -13.71 -43.92 8.58
C HIS A 56 -13.56 -42.40 8.75
N ARG A 57 -13.05 -41.93 9.89
CA ARG A 57 -12.94 -40.49 10.18
C ARG A 57 -11.59 -39.89 9.81
N GLU A 58 -10.78 -40.62 9.04
CA GLU A 58 -9.37 -40.29 8.77
C GLU A 58 -8.64 -39.84 10.05
N TYR A 59 -8.96 -40.50 11.17
CA TYR A 59 -8.42 -40.13 12.47
C TYR A 59 -6.90 -40.30 12.38
N LEU A 60 -6.18 -39.18 12.33
CA LEU A 60 -4.79 -39.14 11.94
C LEU A 60 -3.95 -40.04 12.87
N LYS A 61 -3.58 -41.22 12.36
CA LYS A 61 -2.51 -42.06 12.92
C LYS A 61 -1.23 -41.28 13.17
N ARG A 62 -1.02 -40.11 12.56
CA ARG A 62 0.15 -39.25 12.76
C ARG A 62 0.37 -38.76 14.20
N ILE A 63 -0.66 -38.76 15.05
CA ILE A 63 -0.52 -38.42 16.49
C ILE A 63 -0.44 -39.70 17.35
N GLU A 64 -0.63 -40.89 16.76
CA GLU A 64 -0.16 -42.12 17.40
C GLU A 64 1.38 -42.11 17.30
N GLY A 65 2.00 -41.46 18.28
CA GLY A 65 3.43 -41.51 18.47
C GLY A 65 3.90 -42.96 18.45
N GLU A 66 5.12 -43.16 17.95
CA GLU A 66 5.85 -44.41 18.17
C GLU A 66 5.62 -44.85 19.61
N ALA A 67 5.30 -46.13 19.80
CA ALA A 67 4.90 -46.71 21.08
C ALA A 67 5.98 -46.58 22.20
N THR A 68 7.10 -45.92 21.91
CA THR A 68 8.26 -45.67 22.77
C THR A 68 8.33 -44.23 23.31
N LEU A 69 7.47 -43.30 22.88
CA LEU A 69 7.54 -41.90 23.33
C LEU A 69 6.86 -41.69 24.70
N PRO A 70 7.54 -41.10 25.70
CA PRO A 70 6.95 -40.79 27.00
C PRO A 70 5.70 -39.90 26.91
N ASP A 71 4.71 -40.13 27.77
CA ASP A 71 3.41 -39.43 27.79
C ASP A 71 3.53 -37.90 27.88
N THR A 72 4.58 -37.39 28.54
CA THR A 72 4.87 -35.95 28.63
C THR A 72 5.16 -35.33 27.27
N VAL A 73 5.86 -36.05 26.40
CA VAL A 73 6.19 -35.59 25.05
C VAL A 73 4.98 -35.68 24.13
N GLN A 74 4.16 -36.73 24.26
CA GLN A 74 2.89 -36.83 23.53
C GLN A 74 1.95 -35.66 23.88
N THR A 75 1.85 -35.32 25.16
CA THR A 75 1.02 -34.19 25.63
C THR A 75 1.53 -32.86 25.10
N ALA A 76 2.85 -32.64 25.13
CA ALA A 76 3.47 -31.44 24.60
C ALA A 76 3.24 -31.28 23.09
N LEU A 77 3.35 -32.37 22.32
CA LEU A 77 3.10 -32.36 20.87
C LEU A 77 1.64 -32.08 20.53
N ILE A 78 0.69 -32.64 21.27
CA ILE A 78 -0.74 -32.34 21.12
C ILE A 78 -1.01 -30.87 21.42
N HIS A 79 -0.40 -30.33 22.48
CA HIS A 79 -0.55 -28.92 22.83
C HIS A 79 0.02 -27.99 21.74
N LEU A 80 1.21 -28.31 21.24
CA LEU A 80 1.84 -27.58 20.14
C LEU A 80 0.97 -27.62 18.87
N GLY A 81 0.42 -28.79 18.53
CA GLY A 81 -0.50 -28.94 17.41
C GLY A 81 -1.76 -28.08 17.55
N ARG A 82 -2.35 -28.02 18.76
CA ARG A 82 -3.49 -27.14 19.07
C ARG A 82 -3.13 -25.67 18.91
N MET A 83 -1.95 -25.24 19.37
CA MET A 83 -1.48 -23.86 19.20
C MET A 83 -1.32 -23.49 17.72
N ILE A 84 -0.68 -24.35 16.91
CA ILE A 84 -0.47 -24.10 15.49
C ILE A 84 -1.80 -23.98 14.74
N LEU A 85 -2.77 -24.86 15.05
CA LEU A 85 -4.11 -24.79 14.46
C LEU A 85 -4.87 -23.53 14.87
N ALA A 86 -4.78 -23.12 16.13
CA ALA A 86 -5.40 -21.88 16.61
C ALA A 86 -4.79 -20.63 15.94
N GLU A 87 -3.46 -20.60 15.80
CA GLU A 87 -2.77 -19.50 15.12
C GLU A 87 -3.13 -19.45 13.62
N GLY A 88 -3.23 -20.60 12.96
CA GLY A 88 -3.68 -20.71 11.57
C GLY A 88 -5.12 -20.18 11.39
N ALA A 89 -6.04 -20.58 12.27
CA ALA A 89 -7.43 -20.10 12.25
C ALA A 89 -7.53 -18.58 12.47
N ALA A 90 -6.74 -18.04 13.42
CA ALA A 90 -6.69 -16.60 13.67
C ALA A 90 -6.14 -15.82 12.46
N LYS A 91 -5.10 -16.34 11.79
CA LYS A 91 -4.54 -15.75 10.57
C LYS A 91 -5.54 -15.74 9.42
N GLU A 92 -6.28 -16.82 9.23
CA GLU A 92 -7.32 -16.88 8.19
C GLU A 92 -8.50 -15.96 8.49
N GLN A 93 -8.94 -15.86 9.75
CA GLN A 93 -9.96 -14.86 10.13
C GLN A 93 -9.47 -13.43 9.90
N ALA A 94 -8.22 -13.12 10.23
CA ALA A 94 -7.63 -11.81 9.98
C ALA A 94 -7.56 -11.49 8.48
N ARG A 95 -7.19 -12.47 7.64
CA ARG A 95 -7.21 -12.32 6.17
C ARG A 95 -8.61 -12.10 5.63
N ALA A 96 -9.59 -12.88 6.07
CA ALA A 96 -10.98 -12.74 5.64
C ALA A 96 -11.54 -11.35 6.03
N LYS A 97 -11.23 -10.87 7.23
CA LYS A 97 -11.61 -9.52 7.65
C LYS A 97 -10.93 -8.44 6.80
N ALA A 98 -9.62 -8.55 6.57
CA ALA A 98 -8.88 -7.60 5.75
C ALA A 98 -9.38 -7.54 4.30
N LEU A 99 -9.79 -8.67 3.73
CA LEU A 99 -10.39 -8.73 2.40
C LEU A 99 -11.73 -7.99 2.36
N LYS A 100 -12.60 -8.26 3.35
CA LYS A 100 -13.91 -7.59 3.46
C LYS A 100 -13.77 -6.08 3.65
N ASP A 101 -12.79 -5.64 4.45
CA ASP A 101 -12.48 -4.22 4.64
C ASP A 101 -11.93 -3.58 3.35
N ALA A 102 -11.15 -4.33 2.56
CA ALA A 102 -10.64 -3.86 1.27
C ALA A 102 -11.76 -3.74 0.22
N GLU A 103 -12.68 -4.69 0.16
CA GLU A 103 -13.87 -4.64 -0.71
C GLU A 103 -14.77 -3.45 -0.34
N GLY A 104 -15.01 -3.23 0.96
CA GLY A 104 -15.79 -2.07 1.43
C GLY A 104 -15.19 -0.73 0.99
N ARG A 105 -13.87 -0.56 1.17
CA ARG A 105 -13.15 0.65 0.71
C ARG A 105 -13.15 0.80 -0.82
N ALA A 106 -13.14 -0.29 -1.57
CA ALA A 106 -13.20 -0.23 -3.04
C ALA A 106 -14.58 0.22 -3.53
N VAL A 107 -15.65 -0.22 -2.87
CA VAL A 107 -17.02 0.22 -3.16
C VAL A 107 -17.21 1.70 -2.82
N GLU A 108 -16.74 2.13 -1.66
CA GLU A 108 -16.80 3.54 -1.23
C GLU A 108 -16.07 4.46 -2.22
N LYS A 109 -14.83 4.13 -2.60
CA LYS A 109 -14.09 4.88 -3.63
C LYS A 109 -14.75 4.89 -5.00
N ALA A 110 -15.39 3.79 -5.40
CA ALA A 110 -16.10 3.73 -6.67
C ALA A 110 -17.37 4.60 -6.65
N GLN A 111 -17.96 4.80 -5.47
CA GLN A 111 -19.12 5.65 -5.28
C GLN A 111 -18.71 7.13 -5.23
N GLU A 112 -17.66 7.48 -4.49
CA GLU A 112 -17.06 8.83 -4.48
C GLU A 112 -16.69 9.28 -5.91
N GLY A 113 -16.01 8.44 -6.68
CA GLY A 113 -15.65 8.77 -8.07
C GLY A 113 -16.86 8.90 -9.02
N ARG A 114 -18.00 8.30 -8.70
CA ARG A 114 -19.24 8.52 -9.46
C ARG A 114 -19.86 9.87 -9.12
N ASP A 115 -19.88 10.24 -7.84
CA ASP A 115 -20.41 11.51 -7.38
C ASP A 115 -19.57 12.68 -7.90
N GLU A 116 -18.24 12.54 -7.95
CA GLU A 116 -17.32 13.51 -8.58
C GLU A 116 -17.60 13.70 -10.07
N VAL A 117 -17.84 12.60 -10.81
CA VAL A 117 -18.18 12.67 -12.25
C VAL A 117 -19.53 13.35 -12.47
N LEU A 118 -20.51 13.13 -11.60
CA LEU A 118 -21.80 13.82 -11.68
C LEU A 118 -21.64 15.33 -11.45
N LEU A 119 -20.88 15.75 -10.44
CA LEU A 119 -20.61 17.17 -10.19
C LEU A 119 -19.84 17.83 -11.34
N ALA A 120 -18.91 17.12 -11.97
CA ALA A 120 -18.20 17.61 -13.14
C ALA A 120 -19.13 17.74 -14.36
N ALA A 121 -20.08 16.82 -14.52
CA ALA A 121 -21.11 16.89 -15.56
C ALA A 121 -22.00 18.12 -15.36
N ASP A 122 -22.46 18.38 -14.13
CA ASP A 122 -23.29 19.55 -13.81
C ASP A 122 -22.57 20.87 -14.14
N ARG A 123 -21.27 21.00 -13.78
CA ARG A 123 -20.47 22.18 -14.13
C ARG A 123 -20.32 22.38 -15.64
N MET A 124 -20.09 21.29 -16.37
CA MET A 124 -20.00 21.34 -17.83
C MET A 124 -21.33 21.76 -18.45
N GLU A 125 -22.47 21.32 -17.90
CA GLU A 125 -23.79 21.76 -18.35
C GLU A 125 -24.02 23.27 -18.11
N GLU A 126 -23.61 23.79 -16.95
CA GLU A 126 -23.67 25.23 -16.66
C GLU A 126 -22.78 26.06 -17.59
N GLU A 127 -21.55 25.60 -17.87
CA GLU A 127 -20.65 26.27 -18.82
C GLU A 127 -21.23 26.26 -20.24
N ILE A 128 -21.80 25.14 -20.69
CA ILE A 128 -22.47 25.04 -21.98
C ILE A 128 -23.65 26.01 -22.04
N ALA A 129 -24.44 26.12 -20.97
CA ALA A 129 -25.55 27.08 -20.91
C ALA A 129 -25.06 28.54 -21.00
N SER A 130 -24.01 28.88 -20.27
CA SER A 130 -23.36 30.20 -20.31
C SER A 130 -22.80 30.53 -21.69
N LEU A 131 -22.07 29.60 -22.30
CA LEU A 131 -21.50 29.76 -23.65
C LEU A 131 -22.60 29.91 -24.71
N ARG A 132 -23.72 29.19 -24.59
CA ARG A 132 -24.87 29.35 -25.50
C ARG A 132 -25.46 30.76 -25.39
N LEU A 133 -25.61 31.29 -24.18
CA LEU A 133 -26.07 32.67 -23.98
C LEU A 133 -25.09 33.67 -24.60
N GLU A 134 -23.80 33.47 -24.42
CA GLU A 134 -22.78 34.36 -24.98
C GLU A 134 -22.74 34.30 -26.52
N VAL A 135 -22.90 33.10 -27.10
CA VAL A 135 -23.04 32.92 -28.55
C VAL A 135 -24.26 33.66 -29.08
N THR A 136 -25.42 33.57 -28.38
CA THR A 136 -26.62 34.33 -28.79
C THR A 136 -26.39 35.84 -28.69
N ARG A 137 -25.75 36.32 -27.62
CA ARG A 137 -25.41 37.74 -27.42
C ARG A 137 -24.50 38.27 -28.54
N LEU A 138 -23.49 37.48 -28.93
CA LEU A 138 -22.55 37.83 -29.99
C LEU A 138 -23.22 37.83 -31.37
N HIS A 139 -24.13 36.88 -31.64
CA HIS A 139 -24.93 36.88 -32.86
C HIS A 139 -25.83 38.12 -32.95
N ASP A 140 -26.48 38.52 -31.84
CA ASP A 140 -27.31 39.72 -31.79
C ASP A 140 -26.47 41.01 -31.95
N ALA A 141 -25.26 41.05 -31.39
CA ALA A 141 -24.33 42.16 -31.58
C ALA A 141 -23.86 42.26 -33.04
N LEU A 142 -23.55 41.13 -33.68
CA LEU A 142 -23.17 41.06 -35.08
C LEU A 142 -24.32 41.50 -36.01
N ALA A 143 -25.54 41.04 -35.76
CA ALA A 143 -26.73 41.44 -36.52
C ALA A 143 -27.01 42.95 -36.41
N ARG A 144 -26.78 43.55 -35.23
CA ARG A 144 -26.87 45.00 -35.03
C ARG A 144 -25.78 45.77 -35.76
N ALA A 145 -24.55 45.27 -35.77
CA ALA A 145 -23.44 45.89 -36.51
C ALA A 145 -23.64 45.82 -38.04
N GLN A 146 -24.21 44.72 -38.55
CA GLN A 146 -24.47 44.51 -39.98
C GLN A 146 -25.70 45.29 -40.50
N SER A 147 -26.67 45.60 -39.65
CA SER A 147 -27.88 46.34 -40.03
C SER A 147 -27.69 47.86 -40.15
N GLY A 148 -26.45 48.36 -40.00
CA GLY A 148 -26.07 49.72 -40.44
C GLY A 148 -26.76 50.87 -39.71
N ARG A 149 -27.38 50.65 -38.55
CA ARG A 149 -27.79 51.75 -37.66
C ARG A 149 -26.57 52.23 -36.87
N GLY A 150 -25.83 53.15 -37.46
CA GLY A 150 -25.02 54.06 -36.68
C GLY A 150 -25.93 54.93 -35.81
N ASP A 151 -25.56 55.10 -34.55
CA ASP A 151 -25.84 56.32 -33.80
C ASP A 151 -24.92 56.40 -32.56
N PRO A 152 -24.78 57.60 -31.96
CA PRO A 152 -23.49 58.30 -31.95
C PRO A 152 -22.67 58.07 -30.67
N GLN A 153 -21.45 58.55 -30.78
CA GLN A 153 -20.39 58.56 -29.78
C GLN A 153 -20.76 59.33 -28.50
N ALA A 154 -20.41 58.73 -27.35
CA ALA A 154 -19.99 59.34 -26.08
C ALA A 154 -20.98 60.19 -25.23
N GLU A 155 -21.33 59.66 -24.06
CA GLU A 155 -21.04 60.31 -22.76
C GLU A 155 -20.83 59.22 -21.70
N HIS A 156 -19.61 59.13 -21.15
CA HIS A 156 -19.17 58.77 -19.79
C HIS A 156 -17.63 58.73 -19.87
N GLY A 157 -17.01 59.88 -19.60
CA GLY A 157 -15.62 60.19 -19.97
C GLY A 157 -14.55 59.43 -19.18
N PRO A 158 -13.28 59.52 -19.61
CA PRO A 158 -12.14 59.04 -18.83
C PRO A 158 -11.85 60.04 -17.70
N ILE A 159 -12.06 59.63 -16.46
CA ILE A 159 -11.55 60.38 -15.30
C ILE A 159 -10.02 60.20 -15.30
N ALA A 160 -9.30 61.26 -15.65
CA ALA A 160 -7.86 61.34 -15.45
C ALA A 160 -7.51 61.19 -13.97
N PRO A 161 -6.42 60.49 -13.60
CA PRO A 161 -6.01 60.32 -12.22
C PRO A 161 -5.44 61.65 -11.69
N THR A 162 -6.11 62.24 -10.70
CA THR A 162 -5.53 63.33 -9.90
C THR A 162 -4.43 62.79 -8.98
N PRO A 163 -3.29 63.48 -8.83
CA PRO A 163 -2.19 63.04 -7.99
C PRO A 163 -2.56 63.16 -6.50
N ARG A 164 -2.27 62.09 -5.76
CA ARG A 164 -2.43 61.95 -4.30
C ARG A 164 -1.87 63.16 -3.54
N LYS A 165 -2.71 63.82 -2.73
CA LYS A 165 -2.25 64.45 -1.48
C LYS A 165 -2.24 63.38 -0.39
N ALA A 166 -1.03 63.02 0.05
CA ALA A 166 -0.83 62.15 1.20
C ALA A 166 -1.40 62.80 2.47
N ALA A 167 -2.47 62.22 3.00
CA ALA A 167 -2.90 62.44 4.37
C ALA A 167 -2.09 61.49 5.29
N PRO A 168 -1.84 61.86 6.55
CA PRO A 168 -0.99 61.08 7.45
C PRO A 168 -1.64 59.73 7.77
N LEU A 169 -0.83 58.68 7.76
CA LEU A 169 -1.21 57.29 8.02
C LEU A 169 -1.87 57.13 9.39
N ASP A 170 -3.15 56.79 9.39
CA ASP A 170 -3.84 56.24 10.56
C ASP A 170 -3.28 54.83 10.86
N PRO A 171 -2.89 54.51 12.10
CA PRO A 171 -2.29 53.22 12.48
C PRO A 171 -3.24 52.02 12.26
N ILE A 172 -4.53 52.28 12.01
CA ILE A 172 -5.53 51.26 11.68
C ILE A 172 -5.43 50.86 10.19
N THR A 173 -5.04 51.79 9.31
CA THR A 173 -4.95 51.53 7.86
C THR A 173 -3.69 50.76 7.46
N THR A 174 -2.59 50.90 8.21
CA THR A 174 -1.38 50.07 8.04
C THR A 174 -1.61 48.64 8.49
N VAL A 175 -2.32 48.43 9.60
CA VAL A 175 -2.68 47.09 10.08
C VAL A 175 -3.68 46.42 9.14
N ALA A 176 -4.63 47.17 8.57
CA ALA A 176 -5.55 46.67 7.55
C ALA A 176 -4.86 46.34 6.22
N ALA A 177 -3.82 47.11 5.82
CA ALA A 177 -3.03 46.81 4.64
C ALA A 177 -2.15 45.56 4.84
N GLU A 178 -1.53 45.40 6.02
CA GLU A 178 -0.76 44.20 6.37
C GLU A 178 -1.65 42.95 6.56
N LEU A 179 -2.87 43.11 7.09
CA LEU A 179 -3.88 42.06 7.16
C LEU A 179 -4.36 41.69 5.75
N ASN A 180 -4.67 42.67 4.90
CA ASN A 180 -5.05 42.42 3.51
C ASN A 180 -3.91 41.79 2.69
N GLU A 181 -2.64 42.11 2.98
CA GLU A 181 -1.49 41.48 2.32
C GLU A 181 -1.26 40.04 2.83
N LYS A 182 -1.50 39.77 4.11
CA LYS A 182 -1.52 38.40 4.66
C LYS A 182 -2.71 37.59 4.15
N ASP A 183 -3.88 38.20 4.01
CA ASP A 183 -5.09 37.59 3.46
C ASP A 183 -4.94 37.32 1.95
N ALA A 184 -4.29 38.22 1.21
CA ALA A 184 -3.94 38.01 -0.19
C ALA A 184 -2.91 36.88 -0.38
N ARG A 185 -1.90 36.77 0.49
CA ARG A 185 -0.94 35.64 0.47
C ARG A 185 -1.57 34.31 0.91
N THR A 186 -2.60 34.34 1.77
CA THR A 186 -3.35 33.13 2.16
C THR A 186 -4.39 32.70 1.13
N GLN A 187 -4.61 33.48 0.08
CA GLN A 187 -5.45 33.15 -1.09
C GLN A 187 -4.65 32.85 -2.35
N ASP A 188 -3.30 32.84 -2.28
CA ASP A 188 -2.44 32.47 -3.40
C ASP A 188 -2.34 30.94 -3.55
N PRO A 189 -2.84 30.35 -4.66
CA PRO A 189 -2.79 28.91 -4.89
C PRO A 189 -1.36 28.38 -4.99
N ASP A 190 -0.39 29.15 -5.48
CA ASP A 190 1.00 28.70 -5.58
C ASP A 190 1.67 28.63 -4.20
N ALA A 191 1.34 29.56 -3.31
CA ALA A 191 1.78 29.52 -1.92
C ALA A 191 1.20 28.31 -1.16
N LEU A 192 -0.07 27.97 -1.41
CA LEU A 192 -0.68 26.75 -0.88
C LEU A 192 0.01 25.48 -1.39
N LEU A 193 0.32 25.41 -2.68
CA LEU A 193 1.05 24.27 -3.24
C LEU A 193 2.47 24.14 -2.67
N ALA A 194 3.15 25.25 -2.41
CA ALA A 194 4.46 25.26 -1.77
C ALA A 194 4.39 24.75 -0.31
N ASP A 195 3.40 25.20 0.46
CA ASP A 195 3.16 24.73 1.84
C ASP A 195 2.85 23.23 1.88
N ILE A 196 1.99 22.75 0.97
CA ILE A 196 1.66 21.33 0.82
C ILE A 196 2.92 20.53 0.48
N ALA A 197 3.74 21.00 -0.47
CA ALA A 197 4.99 20.33 -0.84
C ALA A 197 5.96 20.21 0.34
N ASN A 198 6.11 21.28 1.14
CA ASN A 198 6.95 21.27 2.32
C ASN A 198 6.41 20.32 3.39
N ARG A 199 5.09 20.30 3.59
CA ARG A 199 4.46 19.41 4.56
C ARG A 199 4.61 17.94 4.18
N ILE A 200 4.43 17.60 2.91
CA ILE A 200 4.64 16.23 2.41
C ILE A 200 6.10 15.80 2.62
N LYS A 201 7.06 16.68 2.31
CA LYS A 201 8.47 16.38 2.58
C LYS A 201 8.72 16.10 4.07
N GLY A 202 8.13 16.89 4.96
CA GLY A 202 8.19 16.65 6.41
C GLY A 202 7.54 15.32 6.82
N LEU A 203 6.33 15.03 6.33
CA LEU A 203 5.62 13.79 6.63
C LEU A 203 6.39 12.55 6.16
N LEU A 204 6.94 12.61 4.95
CA LEU A 204 7.81 11.54 4.47
C LEU A 204 9.08 11.46 5.33
N ALA A 205 9.72 12.58 5.68
CA ALA A 205 10.90 12.63 6.55
C ALA A 205 10.65 12.03 7.96
N ASP A 206 9.44 12.16 8.50
CA ASP A 206 9.09 11.68 9.84
C ASP A 206 8.56 10.24 9.84
N HIS A 207 7.76 9.85 8.84
CA HIS A 207 6.99 8.61 8.86
C HIS A 207 7.49 7.51 7.92
N GLY A 208 8.41 7.80 7.00
CA GLY A 208 8.84 6.82 6.00
C GLY A 208 8.06 6.93 4.69
N PRO A 209 8.08 5.87 3.86
CA PRO A 209 7.24 5.78 2.68
C PRO A 209 5.75 5.84 3.04
N CYS A 210 5.00 6.71 2.39
CA CYS A 210 3.56 6.87 2.61
C CYS A 210 2.79 6.81 1.30
N ASP A 211 1.62 6.16 1.31
CA ASP A 211 0.73 6.22 0.16
C ASP A 211 -0.01 7.57 0.07
N ALA A 212 -0.56 7.87 -1.11
CA ALA A 212 -1.29 9.12 -1.33
C ALA A 212 -2.52 9.28 -0.42
N SER A 213 -3.13 8.19 0.03
CA SER A 213 -4.29 8.24 0.94
C SER A 213 -3.87 8.64 2.36
N GLN A 214 -2.72 8.17 2.84
CA GLN A 214 -2.12 8.57 4.11
C GLN A 214 -1.67 10.02 4.08
N LEU A 215 -0.97 10.44 3.02
CA LEU A 215 -0.56 11.84 2.84
C LEU A 215 -1.79 12.76 2.78
N HIS A 216 -2.81 12.38 2.02
CA HIS A 216 -4.09 13.09 1.97
C HIS A 216 -4.71 13.25 3.34
N PHE A 217 -4.81 12.18 4.15
CA PHE A 217 -5.40 12.26 5.49
C PHE A 217 -4.72 13.32 6.37
N HIS A 218 -3.39 13.40 6.33
CA HIS A 218 -2.64 14.41 7.09
C HIS A 218 -2.81 15.83 6.53
N LEU A 219 -2.80 15.98 5.20
CA LEU A 219 -2.96 17.28 4.55
C LEU A 219 -4.37 17.85 4.68
N GLN A 220 -5.40 16.99 4.66
CA GLN A 220 -6.80 17.37 4.78
C GLN A 220 -7.07 18.09 6.12
N GLN A 221 -6.43 17.64 7.19
CA GLN A 221 -6.59 18.25 8.52
C GLN A 221 -5.99 19.66 8.60
N GLU A 222 -4.90 19.89 7.88
CA GLU A 222 -4.11 21.13 7.99
C GLU A 222 -4.48 22.16 6.92
N PHE A 223 -4.75 21.71 5.70
CA PHE A 223 -4.99 22.58 4.54
C PHE A 223 -6.40 22.46 3.96
N GLY A 224 -7.21 21.48 4.36
CA GLY A 224 -8.50 21.19 3.72
C GLY A 224 -9.46 22.38 3.65
N LYS A 225 -9.54 23.18 4.74
CA LYS A 225 -10.38 24.40 4.75
C LYS A 225 -9.84 25.50 3.82
N ARG A 226 -8.52 25.65 3.75
CA ARG A 226 -7.85 26.67 2.92
C ARG A 226 -7.94 26.31 1.44
N ALA A 227 -7.75 25.03 1.12
CA ALA A 227 -7.85 24.50 -0.22
C ALA A 227 -9.29 24.54 -0.75
N ALA A 228 -10.29 24.21 0.09
CA ALA A 228 -11.70 24.34 -0.26
C ALA A 228 -12.10 25.80 -0.55
N ALA A 229 -11.60 26.77 0.22
CA ALA A 229 -11.85 28.19 -0.04
C ALA A 229 -11.27 28.68 -1.38
N MET A 230 -10.22 28.02 -1.88
CA MET A 230 -9.60 28.28 -3.19
C MET A 230 -10.17 27.42 -4.32
N GLN A 231 -11.26 26.67 -4.08
CA GLN A 231 -11.84 25.72 -5.04
C GLN A 231 -10.84 24.63 -5.51
N MET A 232 -9.86 24.30 -4.68
CA MET A 232 -8.88 23.24 -4.90
C MET A 232 -9.10 22.11 -3.88
N PRO A 233 -10.12 21.25 -4.06
CA PRO A 233 -10.30 20.10 -3.17
C PRO A 233 -9.07 19.19 -3.27
N LEU A 234 -8.41 18.97 -2.14
CA LEU A 234 -7.21 18.13 -2.05
C LEU A 234 -7.59 16.66 -2.10
N GLU A 235 -8.04 16.15 -3.24
CA GLU A 235 -8.42 14.74 -3.34
C GLU A 235 -7.18 13.83 -3.41
N ALA A 236 -7.31 12.61 -2.88
CA ALA A 236 -6.21 11.64 -2.90
C ALA A 236 -5.76 11.27 -4.34
N GLY A 237 -6.70 11.25 -5.29
CA GLY A 237 -6.43 11.01 -6.72
C GLY A 237 -5.61 12.14 -7.35
N TRP A 238 -6.03 13.39 -7.11
CA TRP A 238 -5.28 14.58 -7.53
C TRP A 238 -3.88 14.59 -6.91
N LEU A 239 -3.77 14.36 -5.60
CA LEU A 239 -2.50 14.35 -4.88
C LEU A 239 -1.54 13.32 -5.47
N ARG A 240 -2.03 12.11 -5.78
CA ARG A 240 -1.23 11.07 -6.43
C ARG A 240 -0.73 11.51 -7.81
N HIS A 241 -1.60 12.11 -8.63
CA HIS A 241 -1.22 12.62 -9.94
C HIS A 241 -0.17 13.74 -9.83
N TRP A 242 -0.38 14.68 -8.93
CA TRP A 242 0.53 15.80 -8.66
C TRP A 242 1.90 15.31 -8.16
N LEU A 243 1.94 14.36 -7.23
CA LEU A 243 3.19 13.78 -6.70
C LEU A 243 3.98 13.02 -7.76
N ARG A 244 3.31 12.39 -8.74
CA ARG A 244 3.99 11.77 -9.90
C ARG A 244 4.69 12.77 -10.79
N GLY A 245 4.29 14.04 -10.80
CA GLY A 245 5.04 15.11 -11.46
C GLY A 245 6.43 15.34 -10.84
N PHE A 246 6.63 14.88 -9.60
CA PHE A 246 7.87 14.96 -8.85
C PHE A 246 8.58 13.60 -8.71
N THR A 247 8.13 12.56 -9.41
CA THR A 247 8.90 11.30 -9.48
C THR A 247 9.89 11.35 -10.64
N GLY A 248 11.10 10.84 -10.43
CA GLY A 248 12.15 10.77 -11.46
C GLY A 248 13.45 11.50 -11.11
N PRO A 249 14.41 11.57 -12.07
CA PRO A 249 15.80 11.95 -11.80
C PRO A 249 16.02 13.35 -11.20
N ALA A 250 15.06 14.27 -11.42
CA ALA A 250 15.10 15.64 -10.92
C ALA A 250 14.00 15.97 -9.90
N GLY A 251 13.07 15.02 -9.66
CA GLY A 251 11.83 15.29 -8.95
C GLY A 251 11.88 15.12 -7.42
N GLY A 252 12.92 14.47 -6.88
CA GLY A 252 13.11 14.37 -5.44
C GLY A 252 12.20 13.35 -4.72
N LEU A 253 11.31 12.66 -5.43
CA LEU A 253 10.47 11.56 -4.91
C LEU A 253 10.64 10.26 -5.71
N ILE A 254 10.36 9.12 -5.05
CA ILE A 254 10.28 7.79 -5.67
C ILE A 254 8.93 7.17 -5.31
N GLU A 255 8.27 6.50 -6.28
CA GLU A 255 7.05 5.69 -6.05
C GLU A 255 7.43 4.21 -6.11
N ASP A 256 7.24 3.45 -5.02
CA ASP A 256 7.35 1.98 -4.98
C ASP A 256 6.08 1.36 -4.39
N LYS A 257 5.53 0.34 -5.07
CA LYS A 257 4.28 -0.36 -4.69
C LYS A 257 3.10 0.58 -4.34
N GLY A 258 3.08 1.79 -4.91
CA GLY A 258 2.03 2.79 -4.67
C GLY A 258 2.25 3.70 -3.45
N ALA A 259 3.38 3.57 -2.76
CA ALA A 259 3.84 4.50 -1.73
C ALA A 259 4.92 5.44 -2.28
N PHE A 260 4.92 6.68 -1.81
CA PHE A 260 5.92 7.70 -2.13
C PHE A 260 6.94 7.79 -1.00
N ASP A 261 8.23 7.96 -1.35
CA ASP A 261 9.30 8.26 -0.39
C ASP A 261 10.23 9.33 -0.96
N LEU A 262 11.03 9.94 -0.09
CA LEU A 262 12.03 10.93 -0.48
C LEU A 262 13.18 10.25 -1.24
N ALA A 263 13.52 10.81 -2.41
CA ALA A 263 14.67 10.38 -3.20
C ALA A 263 15.98 10.53 -2.41
N SER A 264 16.07 11.49 -1.47
CA SER A 264 17.26 11.68 -0.62
C SER A 264 17.41 10.57 0.43
N ARG A 265 16.31 10.09 1.02
CA ARG A 265 16.34 8.94 1.95
C ARG A 265 16.69 7.65 1.21
N THR A 266 16.17 7.48 0.01
CA THR A 266 16.54 6.38 -0.88
C THR A 266 17.89 6.59 -1.56
N ALA A 267 18.48 7.79 -1.52
CA ALA A 267 19.87 8.05 -1.91
C ALA A 267 20.84 7.72 -0.76
N ASP A 268 20.47 7.95 0.50
CA ASP A 268 21.24 7.47 1.66
C ASP A 268 21.12 5.94 1.81
N ALA A 269 19.90 5.40 1.70
CA ALA A 269 19.68 3.97 1.59
C ALA A 269 20.28 3.40 0.28
N GLY A 270 20.33 4.20 -0.78
CA GLY A 270 20.92 3.86 -2.08
C GLY A 270 22.44 3.84 -2.02
N ALA A 271 23.08 4.73 -1.28
CA ALA A 271 24.51 4.75 -1.01
C ALA A 271 24.90 3.61 -0.07
N ALA A 272 24.11 3.36 0.98
CA ALA A 272 24.30 2.20 1.86
C ALA A 272 24.07 0.87 1.14
N PHE A 273 23.05 0.81 0.28
CA PHE A 273 22.77 -0.35 -0.58
C PHE A 273 23.86 -0.53 -1.63
N GLN A 274 24.29 0.53 -2.31
CA GLN A 274 25.42 0.51 -3.23
C GLN A 274 26.68 0.01 -2.51
N ALA A 275 26.98 0.52 -1.32
CA ALA A 275 28.14 0.08 -0.53
C ALA A 275 28.05 -1.42 -0.19
N ARG A 276 26.87 -1.90 0.21
CA ARG A 276 26.61 -3.32 0.50
C ARG A 276 26.73 -4.19 -0.75
N VAL A 277 26.11 -3.80 -1.86
CA VAL A 277 26.18 -4.52 -3.14
C VAL A 277 27.63 -4.58 -3.63
N MET A 278 28.38 -3.49 -3.52
CA MET A 278 29.80 -3.46 -3.90
C MET A 278 30.66 -4.33 -2.96
N ALA A 279 30.32 -4.42 -1.67
CA ALA A 279 30.97 -5.35 -0.75
C ALA A 279 30.65 -6.82 -1.10
N ASP A 280 29.41 -7.14 -1.44
CA ASP A 280 29.01 -8.49 -1.89
C ASP A 280 29.68 -8.86 -3.22
N VAL A 281 29.79 -7.91 -4.15
CA VAL A 281 30.55 -8.10 -5.39
C VAL A 281 32.02 -8.36 -5.08
N HIS A 282 32.62 -7.60 -4.15
CA HIS A 282 34.01 -7.80 -3.75
C HIS A 282 34.24 -9.18 -3.13
N GLY A 283 33.41 -9.59 -2.16
CA GLY A 283 33.50 -10.91 -1.55
C GLY A 283 33.29 -12.05 -2.55
N LEU A 284 32.39 -11.87 -3.52
CA LEU A 284 32.17 -12.84 -4.59
C LEU A 284 33.40 -12.98 -5.52
N LEU A 285 34.10 -11.88 -5.75
CA LEU A 285 35.33 -11.88 -6.54
C LEU A 285 36.52 -12.48 -5.76
N GLU A 286 36.58 -12.28 -4.44
CA GLU A 286 37.55 -12.96 -3.57
C GLU A 286 37.31 -14.48 -3.51
N GLU A 287 36.04 -14.91 -3.41
CA GLU A 287 35.66 -16.33 -3.28
C GLU A 287 35.90 -17.13 -4.57
N HIS A 288 35.67 -16.54 -5.73
CA HIS A 288 35.69 -17.25 -7.02
C HIS A 288 36.84 -16.88 -7.94
N GLY A 289 37.65 -15.88 -7.58
CA GLY A 289 38.79 -15.41 -8.36
C GLY A 289 38.39 -14.59 -9.60
N PHE A 290 39.40 -13.92 -10.17
CA PHE A 290 39.28 -13.04 -11.33
C PHE A 290 39.78 -13.72 -12.62
N PRO A 291 39.26 -13.33 -13.82
CA PRO A 291 38.27 -12.29 -14.11
C PRO A 291 36.82 -12.81 -14.23
N MET A 292 35.83 -12.00 -13.81
CA MET A 292 34.40 -12.33 -13.92
C MET A 292 33.62 -11.30 -14.74
N ALA A 293 32.74 -11.77 -15.63
CA ALA A 293 31.88 -10.94 -16.46
C ALA A 293 30.65 -10.45 -15.68
N LEU A 294 30.18 -9.23 -15.99
CA LEU A 294 28.99 -8.63 -15.36
C LEU A 294 27.76 -9.56 -15.33
N PRO A 295 27.35 -10.23 -16.43
CA PRO A 295 26.20 -11.14 -16.38
C PRO A 295 26.37 -12.31 -15.41
N ALA A 296 27.60 -12.78 -15.21
CA ALA A 296 27.89 -13.85 -14.25
C ALA A 296 27.80 -13.34 -12.79
N ILE A 297 28.30 -12.12 -12.53
CA ILE A 297 28.16 -11.46 -11.23
C ILE A 297 26.67 -11.26 -10.90
N THR A 298 25.91 -10.66 -11.83
CA THR A 298 24.47 -10.41 -11.65
C THR A 298 23.70 -11.71 -11.42
N LYS A 299 24.00 -12.79 -12.16
CA LYS A 299 23.34 -14.10 -12.00
C LYS A 299 23.59 -14.71 -10.62
N ARG A 300 24.81 -14.57 -10.07
CA ARG A 300 25.16 -15.12 -8.76
C ARG A 300 24.64 -14.26 -7.60
N LEU A 301 24.50 -12.95 -7.80
CA LEU A 301 23.91 -12.05 -6.80
C LEU A 301 22.37 -12.05 -6.84
N ALA A 302 21.75 -12.46 -7.95
CA ALA A 302 20.29 -12.48 -8.11
C ALA A 302 19.50 -13.20 -6.99
N PRO A 303 19.96 -14.33 -6.41
CA PRO A 303 19.24 -14.96 -5.30
C PRO A 303 19.24 -14.14 -4.00
N ARG A 304 20.25 -13.27 -3.81
CA ARG A 304 20.41 -12.45 -2.60
C ARG A 304 19.83 -11.05 -2.76
N LEU A 305 19.94 -10.48 -3.95
CA LEU A 305 19.70 -9.06 -4.22
C LEU A 305 18.76 -8.84 -5.42
N GLY A 306 18.22 -9.89 -6.02
CA GLY A 306 17.54 -9.80 -7.32
C GLY A 306 16.26 -8.98 -7.34
N GLN A 307 15.54 -8.88 -6.21
CA GLN A 307 14.36 -8.01 -6.10
C GLN A 307 14.77 -6.54 -5.95
N GLU A 308 15.85 -6.26 -5.21
CA GLU A 308 16.38 -4.92 -4.93
C GLU A 308 17.15 -4.34 -6.14
N LEU A 309 17.89 -5.18 -6.87
CA LEU A 309 18.55 -4.81 -8.14
C LEU A 309 17.55 -4.48 -9.26
N ARG A 310 16.35 -5.07 -9.24
CA ARG A 310 15.26 -4.72 -10.18
C ARG A 310 14.67 -3.35 -9.86
N LEU A 311 14.55 -2.99 -8.58
CA LEU A 311 14.03 -1.68 -8.14
C LEU A 311 14.97 -0.52 -8.48
N THR A 312 16.27 -0.79 -8.55
CA THR A 312 17.29 0.21 -8.96
C THR A 312 17.45 0.33 -10.49
N GLY A 313 16.58 -0.29 -11.29
CA GLY A 313 16.54 -0.08 -12.75
C GLY A 313 17.79 -0.52 -13.52
N GLY A 314 18.61 -1.41 -12.95
CA GLY A 314 19.85 -1.86 -13.60
C GLY A 314 21.07 -0.96 -13.39
N GLN A 315 21.04 -0.07 -12.39
CA GLN A 315 22.14 0.84 -12.03
C GLN A 315 23.47 0.15 -11.67
N LEU A 316 23.49 -1.17 -11.45
CA LEU A 316 24.72 -1.93 -11.19
C LEU A 316 25.79 -1.69 -12.26
N GLY A 317 25.38 -1.60 -13.54
CA GLY A 317 26.30 -1.29 -14.64
C GLY A 317 26.92 0.10 -14.52
N ASP A 318 26.18 1.08 -13.99
CA ASP A 318 26.65 2.46 -13.82
C ASP A 318 27.50 2.63 -12.56
N TRP A 319 27.19 1.90 -11.48
CA TRP A 319 28.04 1.86 -10.28
C TRP A 319 29.40 1.22 -10.56
N MET A 320 29.44 0.17 -11.39
CA MET A 320 30.70 -0.45 -11.80
C MET A 320 31.50 0.46 -12.75
N LYS A 321 30.84 1.22 -13.64
CA LYS A 321 31.50 2.26 -14.46
C LYS A 321 32.20 3.32 -13.59
N ALA A 322 31.61 3.67 -12.46
CA ALA A 322 32.16 4.65 -11.51
C ALA A 322 33.37 4.10 -10.72
N ARG A 323 33.71 2.81 -10.84
CA ARG A 323 34.85 2.15 -10.18
C ARG A 323 35.81 1.52 -11.21
N PRO A 324 36.52 2.35 -12.00
CA PRO A 324 37.48 1.87 -13.00
C PRO A 324 38.69 1.16 -12.39
N ASP A 325 38.91 1.34 -11.08
CA ASP A 325 39.89 0.63 -10.26
C ASP A 325 39.58 -0.87 -10.13
N LEU A 326 38.30 -1.24 -10.20
CA LEU A 326 37.82 -2.62 -10.04
C LEU A 326 37.24 -3.21 -11.32
N PHE A 327 36.73 -2.38 -12.24
CA PHE A 327 36.05 -2.83 -13.45
C PHE A 327 36.61 -2.18 -14.71
N ARG A 328 36.94 -3.00 -15.70
CA ARG A 328 37.38 -2.56 -17.03
C ARG A 328 36.39 -2.98 -18.10
N LYS A 329 36.13 -2.05 -19.03
CA LYS A 329 35.38 -2.32 -20.26
C LYS A 329 36.32 -2.96 -21.28
N THR A 330 35.98 -4.15 -21.75
CA THR A 330 36.66 -4.85 -22.85
C THR A 330 35.75 -4.92 -24.08
N ALA A 331 36.27 -5.39 -25.21
CA ALA A 331 35.48 -5.66 -26.41
C ALA A 331 34.33 -6.67 -26.18
N LYS A 332 34.42 -7.50 -25.14
CA LYS A 332 33.41 -8.52 -24.78
C LYS A 332 32.45 -8.08 -23.66
N GLY A 333 32.58 -6.84 -23.16
CA GLY A 333 31.76 -6.31 -22.07
C GLY A 333 32.56 -5.85 -20.86
N TRP A 334 31.87 -5.64 -19.73
CA TRP A 334 32.48 -5.21 -18.47
C TRP A 334 32.97 -6.41 -17.65
N PHE A 335 34.21 -6.34 -17.19
CA PHE A 335 34.88 -7.36 -16.39
C PHE A 335 35.48 -6.76 -15.13
N ALA A 336 35.47 -7.51 -14.04
CA ALA A 336 36.20 -7.16 -12.84
C ALA A 336 37.68 -7.56 -12.96
N SER A 337 38.61 -6.73 -12.48
CA SER A 337 40.06 -6.98 -12.43
C SER A 337 40.67 -6.41 -11.15
N LEU A 338 41.70 -7.05 -10.59
CA LEU A 338 42.43 -6.51 -9.44
C LEU A 338 43.29 -5.29 -9.82
N PRO A 339 43.49 -4.33 -8.89
CA PRO A 339 44.39 -3.20 -9.10
C PRO A 339 45.84 -3.60 -9.42
N SER A 340 46.26 -4.81 -9.03
CA SER A 340 47.62 -5.32 -9.26
C SER A 340 47.85 -5.98 -10.63
N GLN A 341 46.82 -6.11 -11.46
CA GLN A 341 46.91 -6.63 -12.84
C GLN A 341 46.53 -5.56 -13.90
N ALA A 342 46.55 -4.29 -13.50
CA ALA A 342 46.17 -3.15 -14.32
C ALA A 342 47.27 -2.70 -15.28
#